data_AF-A0A0C1V9Q8-F1
#
_entry.id   AF-A0A0C1V9Q8-F1
#
_cell.length_a   1.000
_cell.length_b   1.000
_cell.length_c   1.000
_cell.angle_alpha   90.00
_cell.angle_beta   90.00
_cell.angle_gamma   90.00
#
_symmetry.space_group_name_H-M   'P 1'
#
loop_
_entity.id
_entity.type
_entity.pdbx_description
1 polymer ?
#
loop_
_entity_poly.entity_id
_entity_poly.type
_entity_poly.pdbx_seq_one_letter_code
_entity_poly.pdbx_strand_id
1 'polypeptide(L)'
;MKKITWAIGVMAGALVCGCIARAGSSPDVLWHIVHEKCTVQANAGPCEEADTHAGYAVLKDRVGVGQYLLIPTERVTGVEDPLVTRPDAPDYFAYAWRQTARVNGRLPHPLPPEDMSLAINSAYGRSQNQLHIHVDCIRPDVKVALHWASPRLGRDWTALPLAGHAYRARLVSVGDLSGARPFGLLAHDLADPTREMGQHTLVVTAIRQPDGQTAFVMLDDRVDIAHGDLASGEELQDHECRIQHFP
;
A
#
# COMPACT_ATOMS: atom_id res chain seq x y z
N MET A 1 -3.80 -76.72 -35.45
CA MET A 1 -5.11 -76.93 -34.77
C MET A 1 -5.12 -76.16 -33.47
N LYS A 2 -6.31 -75.68 -33.08
CA LYS A 2 -6.68 -74.92 -31.86
C LYS A 2 -6.59 -73.39 -31.96
N LYS A 3 -7.74 -72.85 -32.37
CA LYS A 3 -8.21 -71.47 -32.21
C LYS A 3 -8.34 -71.15 -30.71
N ILE A 4 -7.94 -69.96 -30.28
CA ILE A 4 -8.46 -69.36 -29.04
C ILE A 4 -8.78 -67.89 -29.31
N THR A 5 -10.00 -67.56 -28.91
CA THR A 5 -10.84 -66.40 -29.20
C THR A 5 -10.44 -65.15 -28.43
N TRP A 6 -10.80 -64.02 -29.02
CA TRP A 6 -10.65 -62.65 -28.51
C TRP A 6 -11.51 -62.38 -27.26
N ALA A 7 -10.99 -61.57 -26.34
CA ALA A 7 -11.78 -60.77 -25.41
C ALA A 7 -11.17 -59.37 -25.34
N ILE A 8 -11.81 -58.41 -26.00
CA ILE A 8 -11.49 -56.98 -25.89
C ILE A 8 -12.15 -56.48 -24.60
N GLY A 9 -11.35 -56.20 -23.57
CA GLY A 9 -11.80 -55.48 -22.39
C GLY A 9 -11.69 -53.98 -22.62
N VAL A 10 -12.83 -53.29 -22.74
CA VAL A 10 -12.90 -51.82 -22.76
C VAL A 10 -12.69 -51.33 -21.32
N MET A 11 -11.50 -50.82 -21.03
CA MET A 11 -11.23 -50.08 -19.79
C MET A 11 -11.62 -48.61 -20.00
N ALA A 12 -12.77 -48.22 -19.47
CA ALA A 12 -13.17 -46.82 -19.36
C ALA A 12 -12.33 -46.17 -18.24
N GLY A 13 -11.25 -45.49 -18.63
CA GLY A 13 -10.45 -44.67 -17.72
C GLY A 13 -11.21 -43.40 -17.36
N ALA A 14 -11.72 -43.32 -16.14
CA ALA A 14 -12.25 -42.09 -15.58
C ALA A 14 -11.11 -41.07 -15.41
N LEU A 15 -11.10 -40.05 -16.25
CA LEU A 15 -10.29 -38.84 -16.07
C LEU A 15 -10.79 -38.10 -14.83
N VAL A 16 -10.16 -38.34 -13.68
CA VAL A 16 -10.29 -37.47 -12.51
C VAL A 16 -9.50 -36.20 -12.83
N CYS A 17 -10.21 -35.21 -13.37
CA CYS A 17 -9.69 -33.85 -13.47
C CYS A 17 -9.67 -33.26 -12.04
N GLY A 18 -8.57 -33.49 -11.34
CA GLY A 18 -8.32 -32.89 -10.04
C GLY A 18 -8.09 -31.39 -10.21
N CYS A 19 -9.14 -30.60 -9.99
CA CYS A 19 -8.98 -29.17 -9.75
C CYS A 19 -8.17 -28.98 -8.46
N ILE A 20 -6.86 -28.80 -8.60
CA ILE A 20 -6.04 -28.29 -7.50
C ILE A 20 -6.44 -26.82 -7.33
N ALA A 21 -7.40 -26.58 -6.43
CA ALA A 21 -7.63 -25.24 -5.91
C ALA A 21 -6.32 -24.80 -5.25
N ARG A 22 -5.65 -23.79 -5.81
CA ARG A 22 -4.63 -23.04 -5.06
C ARG A 22 -5.33 -22.51 -3.82
N ALA A 23 -5.01 -23.05 -2.64
CA ALA A 23 -5.40 -22.45 -1.39
C ALA A 23 -4.77 -21.06 -1.35
N GLY A 24 -5.56 -20.03 -1.68
CA GLY A 24 -5.14 -18.64 -1.51
C GLY A 24 -4.81 -18.41 -0.04
N SER A 25 -3.75 -17.65 0.23
CA SER A 25 -3.50 -17.16 1.59
C SER A 25 -4.75 -16.47 2.11
N SER A 26 -5.12 -16.72 3.37
CA SER A 26 -6.26 -16.03 4.00
C SER A 26 -6.12 -14.51 3.82
N PRO A 27 -7.20 -13.80 3.45
CA PRO A 27 -7.16 -12.34 3.33
C PRO A 27 -6.99 -11.65 4.70
N ASP A 28 -7.10 -12.39 5.80
CA ASP A 28 -7.15 -11.83 7.15
C ASP A 28 -5.87 -12.07 7.96
N VAL A 29 -4.77 -12.46 7.32
CA VAL A 29 -3.52 -12.77 8.03
C VAL A 29 -3.01 -11.57 8.82
N LEU A 30 -3.01 -10.37 8.22
CA LEU A 30 -2.60 -9.15 8.93
C LEU A 30 -3.50 -8.82 10.12
N TRP A 31 -4.81 -9.04 9.99
CA TRP A 31 -5.75 -8.87 11.11
C TRP A 31 -5.38 -9.79 12.29
N HIS A 32 -5.19 -11.08 12.04
CA HIS A 32 -4.82 -12.03 13.10
C HIS A 32 -3.46 -11.71 13.73
N ILE A 33 -2.49 -11.26 12.93
CA ILE A 33 -1.18 -10.82 13.46
C ILE A 33 -1.37 -9.67 14.45
N VAL A 34 -2.08 -8.62 14.05
CA VAL A 34 -2.22 -7.42 14.89
C VAL A 34 -3.12 -7.68 16.09
N HIS A 35 -4.33 -8.17 15.85
CA HIS A 35 -5.36 -8.25 16.89
C HIS A 35 -5.14 -9.38 17.90
N GLU A 36 -4.56 -10.51 17.49
CA GLU A 36 -4.39 -11.66 18.40
C GLU A 36 -2.99 -11.72 19.00
N LYS A 37 -2.00 -11.04 18.40
CA LYS A 37 -0.60 -11.10 18.85
C LYS A 37 -0.08 -9.74 19.27
N CYS A 38 -0.09 -8.74 18.38
CA CYS A 38 0.56 -7.46 18.68
C CYS A 38 -0.11 -6.69 19.84
N THR A 39 -1.45 -6.64 19.86
CA THR A 39 -2.21 -5.96 20.93
C THR A 39 -2.20 -6.71 22.26
N VAL A 40 -2.00 -8.03 22.25
CA VAL A 40 -1.96 -8.88 23.45
C VAL A 40 -0.55 -8.94 24.04
N GLN A 41 0.49 -8.82 23.22
CA GLN A 41 1.89 -9.02 23.59
C GLN A 41 2.74 -7.79 23.24
N ALA A 42 2.50 -6.67 23.92
CA ALA A 42 3.07 -5.36 23.60
C ALA A 42 4.61 -5.30 23.46
N ASN A 43 5.37 -6.29 23.95
CA ASN A 43 6.84 -6.34 23.84
C ASN A 43 7.41 -7.69 23.35
N ALA A 44 6.56 -8.66 23.03
CA ALA A 44 6.97 -10.00 22.60
C ALA A 44 6.26 -10.48 21.32
N GLY A 45 5.32 -9.67 20.83
CA GLY A 45 4.61 -9.92 19.59
C GLY A 45 5.47 -9.63 18.35
N PRO A 46 4.94 -9.95 17.16
CA PRO A 46 5.65 -9.74 15.90
C PRO A 46 5.74 -8.26 15.48
N CYS A 47 4.97 -7.37 16.11
CA CYS A 47 5.03 -5.93 15.85
C CYS A 47 6.12 -5.27 16.71
N GLU A 48 6.82 -4.30 16.12
CA GLU A 48 7.80 -3.49 16.86
C GLU A 48 7.15 -2.36 17.67
N GLU A 49 5.88 -2.08 17.41
CA GLU A 49 5.06 -1.11 18.14
C GLU A 49 3.59 -1.51 18.04
N ALA A 50 2.85 -1.37 19.14
CA ALA A 50 1.40 -1.46 19.16
C ALA A 50 0.88 -0.39 20.12
N ASP A 51 0.38 0.71 19.57
CA ASP A 51 -0.27 1.78 20.33
C ASP A 51 -1.78 1.64 20.16
N THR A 52 -2.41 0.92 21.09
CA THR A 52 -3.86 0.72 21.09
C THR A 52 -4.65 1.98 21.42
N HIS A 53 -4.02 3.00 22.02
CA HIS A 53 -4.67 4.27 22.29
C HIS A 53 -4.70 5.14 21.02
N ALA A 54 -3.60 5.19 20.28
CA ALA A 54 -3.55 5.82 18.96
C ALA A 54 -4.18 4.96 17.85
N GLY A 55 -4.47 3.69 18.12
CA GLY A 55 -5.23 2.80 17.25
C GLY A 55 -4.42 2.07 16.17
N TYR A 56 -3.09 1.97 16.27
CA TYR A 56 -2.25 1.33 15.24
C TYR A 56 -1.16 0.40 15.81
N ALA A 57 -0.67 -0.48 14.96
CA ALA A 57 0.51 -1.30 15.17
C ALA A 57 1.47 -1.17 13.98
N VAL A 58 2.76 -1.41 14.24
CA VAL A 58 3.84 -1.32 13.25
C VAL A 58 4.52 -2.68 13.11
N LEU A 59 4.43 -3.26 11.92
CA LEU A 59 4.94 -4.57 11.59
C LEU A 59 6.07 -4.43 10.56
N LYS A 60 7.25 -5.02 10.82
CA LYS A 60 8.27 -5.14 9.77
C LYS A 60 7.74 -6.10 8.70
N ASP A 61 7.69 -5.65 7.45
CA ASP A 61 7.28 -6.53 6.35
C ASP A 61 8.33 -7.62 6.13
N ARG A 62 7.89 -8.79 5.66
CA ARG A 62 8.79 -9.89 5.24
C ARG A 62 9.50 -9.57 3.92
N VAL A 63 8.93 -8.69 3.10
CA VAL A 63 9.47 -8.16 1.85
C VAL A 63 10.21 -6.86 2.16
N GLY A 64 11.24 -6.58 1.36
CA GLY A 64 11.98 -5.32 1.41
C GLY A 64 13.01 -5.20 2.54
N VAL A 65 14.09 -4.50 2.22
CA VAL A 65 15.20 -4.25 3.15
C VAL A 65 14.71 -3.45 4.35
N GLY A 66 13.96 -2.38 4.09
CA GLY A 66 13.49 -1.44 5.10
C GLY A 66 11.98 -1.41 5.32
N GLN A 67 11.17 -2.06 4.46
CA GLN A 67 9.71 -1.88 4.45
C GLN A 67 9.03 -2.22 5.78
N TYR A 68 8.17 -1.30 6.23
CA TYR A 68 7.25 -1.51 7.35
C TYR A 68 5.80 -1.34 6.91
N LEU A 69 4.89 -1.95 7.66
CA LEU A 69 3.45 -1.74 7.55
C LEU A 69 2.95 -1.03 8.79
N LEU A 70 2.17 0.03 8.60
CA LEU A 70 1.28 0.55 9.65
C LEU A 70 -0.11 -0.03 9.46
N ILE A 71 -0.64 -0.65 10.51
CA ILE A 71 -1.88 -1.44 10.46
C ILE A 71 -2.78 -1.03 11.64
N PRO A 72 -4.08 -0.76 11.45
CA PRO A 72 -4.99 -0.47 12.55
C PRO A 72 -5.10 -1.62 13.55
N THR A 73 -5.28 -1.28 14.82
CA THR A 73 -5.56 -2.27 15.89
C THR A 73 -7.02 -2.72 15.92
N GLU A 74 -7.90 -1.97 15.25
CA GLU A 74 -9.29 -2.33 14.99
C GLU A 74 -9.48 -2.89 13.58
N ARG A 75 -10.63 -3.51 13.33
CA ARG A 75 -10.94 -4.09 12.03
C ARG A 75 -11.33 -2.96 11.07
N VAL A 76 -10.42 -2.65 10.14
CA VAL A 76 -10.62 -1.66 9.08
C VAL A 76 -10.18 -2.33 7.79
N THR A 77 -11.04 -2.45 6.78
CA THR A 77 -10.74 -3.31 5.63
C THR A 77 -9.73 -2.72 4.64
N GLY A 78 -9.74 -1.39 4.48
CA GLY A 78 -8.89 -0.68 3.53
C GLY A 78 -9.40 0.73 3.23
N VAL A 79 -9.00 1.27 2.07
CA VAL A 79 -9.37 2.63 1.60
C VAL A 79 -10.90 2.81 1.52
N GLU A 80 -11.62 1.75 1.20
CA GLU A 80 -13.09 1.74 1.09
C GLU A 80 -13.84 1.79 2.42
N ASP A 81 -13.15 1.54 3.53
CA ASP A 81 -13.80 1.46 4.83
C ASP A 81 -14.25 2.86 5.27
N PRO A 82 -15.56 3.08 5.57
CA PRO A 82 -16.04 4.40 5.95
C PRO A 82 -15.36 4.95 7.21
N LEU A 83 -14.76 4.10 8.06
CA LEU A 83 -14.02 4.54 9.25
C LEU A 83 -12.86 5.47 8.91
N VAL A 84 -12.19 5.31 7.75
CA VAL A 84 -10.97 6.06 7.41
C VAL A 84 -11.23 7.53 7.06
N THR A 85 -12.49 7.90 6.83
CA THR A 85 -12.89 9.27 6.48
C THR A 85 -13.65 9.98 7.60
N ARG A 86 -13.87 9.31 8.74
CA ARG A 86 -14.58 9.92 9.87
C ARG A 86 -13.80 11.09 10.47
N PRO A 87 -14.49 12.09 11.06
CA PRO A 87 -13.83 13.18 11.78
C PRO A 87 -12.94 12.71 12.94
N ASP A 88 -13.24 11.58 13.56
CA ASP A 88 -12.49 10.97 14.67
C ASP A 88 -11.54 9.83 14.22
N ALA A 89 -11.39 9.60 12.91
CA ALA A 89 -10.47 8.59 12.40
C ALA A 89 -9.03 8.84 12.88
N PRO A 90 -8.28 7.79 13.30
CA PRO A 90 -6.86 7.93 13.60
C PRO A 90 -6.07 8.47 12.41
N ASP A 91 -5.02 9.23 12.69
CA ASP A 91 -4.19 9.87 11.65
C ASP A 91 -3.16 8.91 11.07
N TYR A 92 -3.65 7.84 10.43
CA TYR A 92 -2.82 6.71 9.99
C TYR A 92 -1.65 7.13 9.09
N PHE A 93 -1.84 8.10 8.19
CA PHE A 93 -0.76 8.60 7.34
C PHE A 93 0.31 9.37 8.13
N ALA A 94 -0.08 10.25 9.07
CA ALA A 94 0.90 10.90 9.92
C ALA A 94 1.64 9.89 10.80
N TYR A 95 0.93 8.89 11.33
CA TYR A 95 1.52 7.83 12.15
C TYR A 95 2.49 6.98 11.34
N ALA A 96 2.16 6.69 10.08
CA ALA A 96 2.98 5.92 9.17
C ALA A 96 4.23 6.71 8.74
N TRP A 97 4.09 8.01 8.52
CA TRP A 97 5.22 8.88 8.17
C TRP A 97 6.31 8.88 9.23
N ARG A 98 5.94 8.87 10.52
CA ARG A 98 6.93 8.75 11.60
C ARG A 98 7.75 7.46 11.53
N GLN A 99 7.19 6.40 10.94
CA GLN A 99 7.87 5.10 10.80
C GLN A 99 8.92 5.08 9.68
N THR A 100 9.04 6.15 8.87
CA THR A 100 10.18 6.33 7.96
C THR A 100 11.52 6.32 8.73
N ALA A 101 11.52 6.73 10.00
CA ALA A 101 12.67 6.59 10.89
C ALA A 101 13.09 5.12 11.09
N ARG A 102 12.13 4.18 11.14
CA ARG A 102 12.41 2.74 11.25
C ARG A 102 12.97 2.19 9.95
N VAL A 103 12.41 2.61 8.80
CA VAL A 103 12.98 2.29 7.48
C VAL A 103 14.46 2.71 7.45
N ASN A 104 14.74 3.97 7.79
CA ASN A 104 16.10 4.51 7.86
C ASN A 104 17.01 3.74 8.82
N GLY A 105 16.50 3.27 9.96
CA GLY A 105 17.25 2.44 10.91
C GLY A 105 17.66 1.08 10.36
N ARG A 106 17.07 0.62 9.24
CA ARG A 106 17.44 -0.63 8.54
C ARG A 106 18.38 -0.40 7.37
N LEU A 107 18.64 0.84 6.98
CA LEU A 107 19.50 1.18 5.85
C LEU A 107 20.92 1.51 6.31
N PRO A 108 21.95 1.25 5.47
CA PRO A 108 23.33 1.67 5.74
C PRO A 108 23.49 3.17 6.01
N HIS A 109 22.71 4.01 5.32
CA HIS A 109 22.72 5.46 5.49
C HIS A 109 21.29 5.99 5.54
N PRO A 110 21.01 7.02 6.35
CA PRO A 110 19.71 7.64 6.38
C PRO A 110 19.42 8.34 5.05
N LEU A 111 18.24 8.07 4.50
CA LEU A 111 17.68 8.74 3.34
C LEU A 111 16.95 10.04 3.76
N PRO A 112 16.98 11.07 2.91
CA PRO A 112 16.21 12.28 3.12
C PRO A 112 14.69 12.02 2.98
N PRO A 113 13.83 12.92 3.49
CA PRO A 113 12.37 12.76 3.42
C PRO A 113 11.82 12.53 2.01
N GLU A 114 12.38 13.18 1.00
CA GLU A 114 11.98 13.05 -0.41
C GLU A 114 12.26 11.67 -1.04
N ASP A 115 12.99 10.81 -0.34
CA ASP A 115 13.30 9.43 -0.77
C ASP A 115 12.41 8.40 -0.07
N MET A 116 11.48 8.86 0.77
CA MET A 116 10.54 8.03 1.53
C MET A 116 9.12 8.21 0.99
N SER A 117 8.35 7.13 1.05
CA SER A 117 6.97 7.11 0.59
C SER A 117 6.07 6.30 1.52
N LEU A 118 4.81 6.69 1.55
CA LEU A 118 3.71 5.93 2.10
C LEU A 118 2.83 5.49 0.95
N ALA A 119 2.41 4.23 0.90
CA ALA A 119 1.49 3.74 -0.11
C ALA A 119 0.38 2.91 0.53
N ILE A 120 -0.83 3.01 -0.02
CA ILE A 120 -1.94 2.09 0.29
C ILE A 120 -2.64 1.69 -0.99
N ASN A 121 -2.71 0.39 -1.23
CA ASN A 121 -3.33 -0.17 -2.42
C ASN A 121 -4.86 -0.10 -2.34
N SER A 122 -5.52 -0.04 -3.50
CA SER A 122 -6.97 -0.12 -3.61
C SER A 122 -7.50 -1.48 -3.13
N ALA A 123 -8.83 -1.65 -3.10
CA ALA A 123 -9.45 -2.95 -2.82
C ALA A 123 -9.11 -4.02 -3.87
N TYR A 124 -8.70 -3.62 -5.08
CA TYR A 124 -8.37 -4.50 -6.19
C TYR A 124 -6.87 -4.81 -6.26
N GLY A 125 -6.03 -3.89 -5.76
CA GLY A 125 -4.57 -3.99 -5.78
C GLY A 125 -3.96 -4.70 -4.57
N ARG A 126 -4.75 -5.32 -3.69
CA ARG A 126 -4.25 -5.93 -2.45
C ARG A 126 -4.72 -7.37 -2.25
N SER A 127 -3.99 -8.08 -1.40
CA SER A 127 -4.31 -9.47 -1.02
C SER A 127 -4.80 -9.63 0.42
N GLN A 128 -4.77 -8.56 1.22
CA GLN A 128 -5.15 -8.57 2.63
C GLN A 128 -6.30 -7.58 2.87
N ASN A 129 -7.36 -8.03 3.55
CA ASN A 129 -8.56 -7.27 3.90
C ASN A 129 -8.47 -6.68 5.30
N GLN A 130 -7.31 -6.09 5.58
CA GLN A 130 -7.03 -5.27 6.75
C GLN A 130 -6.21 -4.10 6.23
N LEU A 131 -6.58 -2.87 6.53
CA LEU A 131 -5.88 -1.67 6.10
C LEU A 131 -4.41 -1.76 6.51
N HIS A 132 -3.51 -1.51 5.56
CA HIS A 132 -2.08 -1.46 5.79
C HIS A 132 -1.48 -0.38 4.90
N ILE A 133 -0.73 0.54 5.52
CA ILE A 133 0.05 1.55 4.81
C ILE A 133 1.49 1.04 4.74
N HIS A 134 1.99 0.88 3.52
CA HIS A 134 3.37 0.51 3.23
C HIS A 134 4.26 1.73 3.43
N VAL A 135 5.26 1.61 4.31
CA VAL A 135 6.26 2.65 4.60
C VAL A 135 7.58 2.17 4.04
N ASP A 136 8.05 2.80 2.97
CA ASP A 136 9.24 2.35 2.26
C ASP A 136 9.87 3.43 1.37
N CYS A 137 11.00 3.11 0.78
CA CYS A 137 11.70 3.95 -0.19
C CYS A 137 10.87 4.17 -1.46
N ILE A 138 10.82 5.41 -1.93
CA ILE A 138 10.21 5.73 -3.23
C ILE A 138 11.10 5.23 -4.37
N ARG A 139 10.52 4.88 -5.52
CA ARG A 139 11.32 4.57 -6.70
C ARG A 139 12.04 5.80 -7.24
N PRO A 140 13.27 5.64 -7.75
CA PRO A 140 14.02 6.76 -8.34
C PRO A 140 13.32 7.45 -9.52
N ASP A 141 12.65 6.70 -10.40
CA ASP A 141 11.92 7.26 -11.53
C ASP A 141 10.73 8.14 -11.09
N VAL A 142 10.03 7.73 -10.03
CA VAL A 142 8.95 8.51 -9.41
C VAL A 142 9.49 9.79 -8.77
N LYS A 143 10.62 9.73 -8.05
CA LYS A 143 11.29 10.93 -7.51
C LYS A 143 11.63 11.93 -8.61
N VAL A 144 12.19 11.46 -9.72
CA VAL A 144 12.53 12.31 -10.88
C VAL A 144 11.27 12.93 -11.48
N ALA A 145 10.21 12.14 -11.68
CA ALA A 145 8.94 12.66 -12.23
C ALA A 145 8.36 13.76 -11.34
N LEU A 146 8.38 13.58 -10.02
CA LEU A 146 7.92 14.58 -9.04
C LEU A 146 8.78 15.83 -9.04
N HIS A 147 10.11 15.70 -9.15
CA HIS A 147 11.02 16.84 -9.25
C HIS A 147 10.63 17.76 -10.42
N TRP A 148 10.40 17.19 -11.61
CA TRP A 148 10.00 17.96 -12.81
C TRP A 148 8.55 18.43 -12.77
N ALA A 149 7.67 17.72 -12.07
CA ALA A 149 6.29 18.14 -11.89
C ALA A 149 6.15 19.28 -10.88
N SER A 150 7.03 19.34 -9.87
CA SER A 150 6.94 20.23 -8.69
C SER A 150 6.54 21.68 -9.00
N PRO A 151 7.11 22.39 -10.00
CA PRO A 151 6.73 23.77 -10.30
C PRO A 151 5.27 23.96 -10.75
N ARG A 152 4.60 22.87 -11.16
CA ARG A 152 3.21 22.88 -11.66
C ARG A 152 2.22 22.30 -10.65
N LEU A 153 2.69 21.72 -9.55
CA LEU A 153 1.81 21.12 -8.55
C LEU A 153 1.18 22.21 -7.69
N GLY A 154 -0.16 22.22 -7.67
CA GLY A 154 -0.97 23.06 -6.80
C GLY A 154 -1.87 22.22 -5.91
N ARG A 155 -2.84 22.86 -5.27
CA ARG A 155 -3.83 22.16 -4.44
C ARG A 155 -4.78 21.29 -5.27
N ASP A 156 -4.92 21.60 -6.55
CA ASP A 156 -5.75 20.84 -7.50
C ASP A 156 -5.01 19.64 -8.06
N TRP A 157 -5.76 18.61 -8.42
CA TRP A 157 -5.23 17.42 -9.06
C TRP A 157 -4.68 17.73 -10.46
N THR A 158 -3.41 17.41 -10.67
CA THR A 158 -2.72 17.52 -11.96
C THR A 158 -2.34 16.13 -12.47
N ALA A 159 -2.61 15.82 -13.73
CA ALA A 159 -2.20 14.55 -14.33
C ALA A 159 -0.67 14.38 -14.27
N LEU A 160 -0.24 13.23 -13.77
CA LEU A 160 1.16 12.84 -13.67
C LEU A 160 1.25 11.32 -13.87
N PRO A 161 1.25 10.82 -15.12
CA PRO A 161 1.36 9.39 -15.38
C PRO A 161 2.65 8.80 -14.79
N LEU A 162 2.52 7.71 -14.05
CA LEU A 162 3.62 7.03 -13.35
C LEU A 162 3.43 5.53 -13.52
N ALA A 163 4.53 4.77 -13.61
CA ALA A 163 4.52 3.31 -13.74
C ALA A 163 3.66 2.74 -14.91
N GLY A 164 3.28 3.56 -15.89
CA GLY A 164 2.38 3.15 -16.98
C GLY A 164 0.89 3.40 -16.70
N HIS A 165 0.56 3.96 -15.54
CA HIS A 165 -0.78 4.17 -15.01
C HIS A 165 -1.16 5.65 -14.94
N ALA A 166 -2.46 5.92 -14.82
CA ALA A 166 -3.06 7.24 -14.99
C ALA A 166 -3.03 8.10 -13.72
N TYR A 167 -1.91 8.06 -13.00
CA TYR A 167 -1.72 8.82 -11.77
C TYR A 167 -1.99 10.32 -11.95
N ARG A 168 -2.50 10.92 -10.89
CA ARG A 168 -2.61 12.36 -10.67
C ARG A 168 -1.95 12.75 -9.37
N ALA A 169 -1.44 13.96 -9.32
CA ALA A 169 -0.69 14.51 -8.20
C ALA A 169 -1.33 15.81 -7.72
N ARG A 170 -1.34 16.02 -6.40
CA ARG A 170 -1.64 17.32 -5.79
C ARG A 170 -0.67 17.64 -4.68
N LEU A 171 -0.41 18.92 -4.48
CA LEU A 171 0.37 19.43 -3.37
C LEU A 171 -0.47 19.45 -2.09
N VAL A 172 0.08 18.89 -1.02
CA VAL A 172 -0.38 19.04 0.36
C VAL A 172 0.60 19.99 1.03
N SER A 173 0.28 21.28 1.01
CA SER A 173 1.16 22.37 1.49
C SER A 173 1.25 22.43 3.02
N VAL A 174 1.77 21.37 3.62
CA VAL A 174 2.02 21.23 5.06
C VAL A 174 3.48 20.85 5.28
N GLY A 175 4.10 21.38 6.34
CA GLY A 175 5.46 21.00 6.72
C GLY A 175 5.54 19.66 7.47
N ASP A 176 4.40 19.17 7.94
CA ASP A 176 4.24 17.91 8.67
C ASP A 176 2.89 17.28 8.30
N LEU A 177 2.82 15.94 8.26
CA LEU A 177 1.60 15.23 7.87
C LEU A 177 0.51 15.20 8.95
N SER A 178 0.80 15.64 10.19
CA SER A 178 -0.21 15.68 11.25
C SER A 178 -1.40 16.53 10.85
N GLY A 179 -2.59 15.92 10.90
CA GLY A 179 -3.86 16.54 10.53
C GLY A 179 -4.10 16.66 9.03
N ALA A 180 -3.18 16.23 8.16
CA ALA A 180 -3.34 16.32 6.71
C ALA A 180 -4.47 15.44 6.17
N ARG A 181 -4.76 14.33 6.85
CA ARG A 181 -5.89 13.40 6.57
C ARG A 181 -6.07 13.05 5.08
N PRO A 182 -5.10 12.38 4.43
CA PRO A 182 -5.15 12.09 2.99
C PRO A 182 -6.41 11.35 2.52
N PHE A 183 -6.95 10.41 3.30
CA PHE A 183 -8.22 9.76 2.98
C PHE A 183 -9.38 10.74 2.88
N GLY A 184 -9.47 11.70 3.81
CA GLY A 184 -10.48 12.74 3.78
C GLY A 184 -10.30 13.70 2.61
N LEU A 185 -9.06 14.04 2.25
CA LEU A 185 -8.76 14.86 1.07
C LEU A 185 -9.19 14.17 -0.22
N LEU A 186 -8.95 12.87 -0.36
CA LEU A 186 -9.44 12.10 -1.51
C LEU A 186 -10.97 12.09 -1.54
N ALA A 187 -11.60 11.69 -0.43
CA ALA A 187 -13.05 11.55 -0.32
C ALA A 187 -13.77 12.87 -0.64
N HIS A 188 -13.24 14.02 -0.23
CA HIS A 188 -13.83 15.32 -0.54
C HIS A 188 -13.93 15.58 -2.05
N ASP A 189 -13.02 15.04 -2.86
CA ASP A 189 -12.94 15.31 -4.29
C ASP A 189 -13.66 14.25 -5.14
N LEU A 190 -14.24 13.21 -4.52
CA LEU A 190 -15.02 12.17 -5.19
C LEU A 190 -16.51 12.53 -5.25
N ALA A 191 -17.20 12.03 -6.29
CA ALA A 191 -18.63 12.30 -6.47
C ALA A 191 -19.49 11.46 -5.50
N ASP A 192 -19.12 10.19 -5.30
CA ASP A 192 -19.71 9.28 -4.33
C ASP A 192 -18.60 8.50 -3.60
N PRO A 193 -18.03 9.07 -2.52
CA PRO A 193 -16.94 8.43 -1.77
C PRO A 193 -17.31 7.04 -1.25
N THR A 194 -18.59 6.78 -0.97
CA THR A 194 -19.04 5.49 -0.45
C THR A 194 -18.90 4.34 -1.46
N ARG A 195 -18.85 4.66 -2.76
CA ARG A 195 -18.70 3.70 -3.85
C ARG A 195 -17.35 3.77 -4.54
N GLU A 196 -16.73 4.94 -4.51
CA GLU A 196 -15.53 5.22 -5.28
C GLU A 196 -14.26 4.95 -4.48
N MET A 197 -14.20 5.22 -3.17
CA MET A 197 -12.96 5.13 -2.38
C MET A 197 -12.19 3.82 -2.57
N GLY A 198 -12.86 2.67 -2.63
CA GLY A 198 -12.23 1.37 -2.82
C GLY A 198 -11.54 1.14 -4.17
N GLN A 199 -11.80 2.00 -5.16
CA GLN A 199 -11.20 1.96 -6.49
C GLN A 199 -9.93 2.81 -6.57
N HIS A 200 -9.56 3.50 -5.48
CA HIS A 200 -8.46 4.43 -5.47
C HIS A 200 -7.31 3.91 -4.62
N THR A 201 -6.10 4.31 -5.00
CA THR A 201 -4.87 4.16 -4.20
C THR A 201 -4.39 5.53 -3.76
N LEU A 202 -3.62 5.58 -2.68
CA LEU A 202 -2.93 6.79 -2.28
C LEU A 202 -1.45 6.51 -2.07
N VAL A 203 -0.61 7.36 -2.65
CA VAL A 203 0.82 7.42 -2.33
C VAL A 203 1.15 8.82 -1.84
N VAL A 204 1.87 8.94 -0.73
CA VAL A 204 2.28 10.22 -0.14
C VAL A 204 3.78 10.23 0.02
N THR A 205 4.42 11.28 -0.47
CA THR A 205 5.87 11.50 -0.37
C THR A 205 6.16 12.95 -0.07
N ALA A 206 7.28 13.21 0.60
CA ALA A 206 7.76 14.57 0.75
C ALA A 206 8.37 15.08 -0.57
N ILE A 207 8.33 16.38 -0.76
CA ILE A 207 9.08 17.12 -1.78
C ILE A 207 9.75 18.33 -1.14
N ARG A 208 10.81 18.80 -1.79
CA ARG A 208 11.44 20.08 -1.47
C ARG A 208 10.84 21.18 -2.34
N GLN A 209 10.31 22.23 -1.73
CA GLN A 209 9.85 23.42 -2.43
C GLN A 209 11.03 24.34 -2.79
N PRO A 210 10.89 25.26 -3.76
CA PRO A 210 11.96 26.17 -4.18
C PRO A 210 12.54 27.05 -3.06
N ASP A 211 11.75 27.32 -2.01
CA ASP A 211 12.17 28.07 -0.83
C ASP A 211 12.92 27.21 0.21
N GLY A 212 13.14 25.93 -0.09
CA GLY A 212 13.82 24.97 0.78
C GLY A 212 12.91 24.32 1.83
N GLN A 213 11.62 24.66 1.89
CA GLN A 213 10.70 24.02 2.83
C GLN A 213 10.28 22.62 2.35
N THR A 214 10.05 21.73 3.30
CA THR A 214 9.42 20.43 3.00
C THR A 214 7.93 20.65 2.80
N ALA A 215 7.39 20.08 1.74
CA ALA A 215 5.96 19.90 1.53
C ALA A 215 5.67 18.44 1.22
N PHE A 216 4.40 18.07 1.11
CA PHE A 216 4.00 16.73 0.71
C PHE A 216 3.28 16.76 -0.62
N VAL A 217 3.43 15.70 -1.40
CA VAL A 217 2.62 15.41 -2.57
C VAL A 217 1.81 14.17 -2.29
N MET A 218 0.54 14.25 -2.64
CA MET A 218 -0.38 13.12 -2.66
C MET A 218 -0.59 12.71 -4.12
N LEU A 219 -0.35 11.44 -4.39
CA LEU A 219 -0.57 10.78 -5.65
C LEU A 219 -1.80 9.89 -5.50
N ASP A 220 -2.65 9.90 -6.51
CA ASP A 220 -3.84 9.07 -6.60
C ASP A 220 -3.90 8.44 -7.99
N ASP A 221 -4.31 7.19 -8.02
CA ASP A 221 -4.62 6.43 -9.22
C ASP A 221 -5.90 5.63 -8.99
N ARG A 222 -6.59 5.29 -10.08
CA ARG A 222 -7.90 4.65 -10.05
C ARG A 222 -7.88 3.39 -10.87
N VAL A 223 -8.47 2.33 -10.30
CA VAL A 223 -8.67 1.04 -10.95
C VAL A 223 -9.21 1.20 -12.38
N ASP A 224 -8.49 0.60 -13.32
CA ASP A 224 -8.88 0.42 -14.71
C ASP A 224 -8.59 -1.04 -15.13
N ILE A 225 -9.56 -1.91 -14.81
CA ILE A 225 -9.48 -3.35 -15.10
C ILE A 225 -9.28 -3.63 -16.60
N ALA A 226 -9.79 -2.76 -17.49
CA ALA A 226 -9.67 -2.96 -18.93
C ALA A 226 -8.22 -2.84 -19.42
N HIS A 227 -7.40 -2.06 -18.71
CA HIS A 227 -5.99 -1.86 -19.01
C HIS A 227 -5.05 -2.56 -18.01
N GLY A 228 -5.60 -3.42 -17.14
CA GLY A 228 -4.82 -4.19 -16.17
C GLY A 228 -4.35 -3.37 -14.97
N ASP A 229 -4.95 -2.21 -14.74
CA ASP A 229 -4.65 -1.32 -13.62
C ASP A 229 -5.51 -1.67 -12.41
N LEU A 230 -4.86 -2.06 -11.32
CA LEU A 230 -5.53 -2.40 -10.06
C LEU A 230 -5.40 -1.29 -9.01
N ALA A 231 -4.85 -0.12 -9.36
CA ALA A 231 -4.49 0.95 -8.44
C ALA A 231 -3.72 0.41 -7.23
N SER A 232 -2.50 -0.06 -7.50
CA SER A 232 -1.58 -0.60 -6.49
C SER A 232 -0.45 0.39 -6.22
N GLY A 233 -0.70 1.39 -5.38
CA GLY A 233 0.28 2.43 -5.03
C GLY A 233 1.65 1.93 -4.56
N GLU A 234 1.73 0.73 -3.99
CA GLU A 234 3.00 0.07 -3.65
C GLU A 234 3.94 -0.05 -4.88
N GLU A 235 3.43 -0.06 -6.10
CA GLU A 235 4.24 -0.12 -7.32
C GLU A 235 5.15 1.11 -7.52
N LEU A 236 4.84 2.23 -6.84
CA LEU A 236 5.67 3.43 -6.83
C LEU A 236 6.81 3.36 -5.81
N GLN A 237 6.90 2.27 -5.03
CA GLN A 237 7.93 2.01 -4.04
C GLN A 237 9.01 1.05 -4.57
N ASP A 238 10.21 1.13 -4.00
CA ASP A 238 11.33 0.24 -4.31
C ASP A 238 11.80 -0.46 -3.04
N HIS A 239 11.38 -1.71 -2.87
CA HIS A 239 11.67 -2.51 -1.66
C HIS A 239 13.16 -2.84 -1.47
N GLU A 240 13.95 -2.68 -2.53
CA GLU A 240 15.42 -2.79 -2.47
C GLU A 240 16.09 -1.46 -2.06
N CYS A 241 15.33 -0.37 -1.96
CA CYS A 241 15.81 0.96 -1.63
C CYS A 241 17.03 1.38 -2.48
N ARG A 242 17.00 1.12 -3.80
CA ARG A 242 18.10 1.47 -4.71
C ARG A 242 18.28 2.97 -4.87
N ILE A 243 17.31 3.75 -4.41
CA ILE A 243 17.42 5.20 -4.30
C ILE A 243 18.63 5.65 -3.46
N GLN A 244 19.14 4.79 -2.56
CA GLN A 244 20.41 5.02 -1.85
C GLN A 244 21.64 5.17 -2.77
N HIS A 245 21.54 4.67 -4.00
CA HIS A 245 22.58 4.76 -5.02
C HIS A 245 22.21 5.74 -6.13
N PHE A 246 21.06 6.42 -6.00
CA PHE A 246 20.62 7.41 -6.95
C PHE A 246 21.38 8.73 -6.71
N PRO A 247 21.99 9.31 -7.75
CA PRO A 247 22.78 10.53 -7.64
C PRO A 247 21.95 11.78 -7.30
#